data_AF-A0A2U9CPL9-F1
#
_entry.id   AF-A0A2U9CPL9-F1
#
_cell.length_a   1.000
_cell.length_b   1.000
_cell.length_c   1.000
_cell.angle_alpha   90.00
_cell.angle_beta   90.00
_cell.angle_gamma   90.00
#
_symmetry.space_group_name_H-M   'P 1'
#
loop_
_entity.id
_entity.type
_entity.pdbx_description
1 polymer ?
#
loop_
_entity_poly.entity_id
_entity_poly.type
_entity_poly.pdbx_seq_one_letter_code
_entity_poly.pdbx_strand_id
1 'polypeptide(L)'
;MPTASENTLFGMGNPLLDISAVVDKDFLDKFGLKPNDQILAEDKHKALFEEIVKRNKVEYHAGGSTQNSVKIAQGFFLTVSPESILKVAKHASDNNKIFCMNLSAPFISQFFKEPLMMIMPYVDILFGNETEAATFAKELGFETDDIAEIAQKTQNLPKANAKRQRVVVFTQGKDDTVATVGERVTMFPVLDIDQNDIVDTNGAGDAFVGGFLSALVQEHALEECIRAGHYSANVIIRRVGCTFPEKPEFH
;
A
#
# COMPACT_ATOMS: atom_id res chain seq x y z
N MET A 1 19.04 -16.52 11.17
CA MET A 1 18.69 -15.10 11.00
C MET A 1 18.50 -14.50 12.38
N PRO A 2 18.94 -13.25 12.64
CA PRO A 2 18.57 -12.58 13.88
C PRO A 2 17.05 -12.54 13.99
N THR A 3 16.50 -13.06 15.08
CA THR A 3 15.07 -12.95 15.35
C THR A 3 14.77 -11.49 15.71
N ALA A 4 13.92 -10.82 14.94
CA ALA A 4 13.42 -9.49 15.30
C ALA A 4 12.81 -9.54 16.70
N SER A 5 13.10 -8.54 17.53
CA SER A 5 12.57 -8.50 18.90
C SER A 5 11.07 -8.23 18.90
N GLU A 6 10.38 -8.67 19.96
CA GLU A 6 8.98 -8.34 20.17
C GLU A 6 8.76 -6.82 20.14
N ASN A 7 7.62 -6.39 19.60
CA ASN A 7 7.20 -4.98 19.51
C ASN A 7 8.11 -4.08 18.65
N THR A 8 8.92 -4.64 17.75
CA THR A 8 9.75 -3.88 16.79
C THR A 8 8.94 -3.03 15.81
N LEU A 9 7.71 -3.43 15.50
CA LEU A 9 6.85 -2.76 14.53
C LEU A 9 5.48 -2.40 15.14
N PHE A 10 4.97 -1.23 14.77
CA PHE A 10 3.66 -0.70 15.14
C PHE A 10 2.86 -0.40 13.87
N GLY A 11 1.58 -0.81 13.82
CA GLY A 11 0.69 -0.58 12.69
C GLY A 11 -0.58 0.15 13.09
N MET A 12 -1.13 0.97 12.19
CA MET A 12 -2.39 1.67 12.42
C MET A 12 -3.21 1.74 11.13
N GLY A 13 -4.49 1.38 11.22
CA GLY A 13 -5.43 1.42 10.12
C GLY A 13 -6.79 0.87 10.47
N ASN A 14 -7.57 0.56 9.44
CA ASN A 14 -8.97 0.13 9.57
C ASN A 14 -9.03 -1.40 9.51
N PRO A 15 -9.37 -2.10 10.61
CA PRO A 15 -9.65 -3.53 10.55
C PRO A 15 -10.98 -3.75 9.83
N LEU A 16 -10.98 -4.53 8.75
CA LEU A 16 -12.15 -4.78 7.91
C LEU A 16 -12.39 -6.29 7.76
N LEU A 17 -13.63 -6.65 7.45
CA LEU A 17 -13.99 -7.99 6.99
C LEU A 17 -14.32 -7.87 5.51
N ASP A 18 -13.55 -8.55 4.67
CA ASP A 18 -13.77 -8.55 3.23
C ASP A 18 -14.90 -9.54 2.91
N ILE A 19 -15.89 -9.05 2.15
CA ILE A 19 -16.99 -9.84 1.61
C ILE A 19 -16.77 -9.94 0.10
N SER A 20 -16.22 -11.06 -0.34
CA SER A 20 -15.78 -11.27 -1.72
C SER A 20 -16.73 -12.18 -2.47
N ALA A 21 -17.08 -11.81 -3.70
CA ALA A 21 -17.85 -12.65 -4.60
C ALA A 21 -17.55 -12.33 -6.07
N VAL A 22 -17.71 -13.33 -6.94
CA VAL A 22 -17.74 -13.11 -8.39
C VAL A 22 -19.11 -12.51 -8.74
N VAL A 23 -19.10 -11.32 -9.35
CA VAL A 23 -20.29 -10.57 -9.74
C VAL A 23 -20.26 -10.24 -11.24
N ASP A 24 -21.42 -9.94 -11.82
CA ASP A 24 -21.54 -9.47 -13.20
C ASP A 24 -21.41 -7.93 -13.30
N LYS A 25 -21.31 -7.42 -14.53
CA LYS A 25 -21.22 -5.99 -14.78
C LYS A 25 -22.48 -5.24 -14.35
N ASP A 26 -23.66 -5.87 -14.47
CA ASP A 26 -24.94 -5.27 -14.09
C ASP A 26 -24.98 -4.96 -12.58
N PHE A 27 -24.36 -5.81 -11.77
CA PHE A 27 -24.18 -5.56 -10.34
C PHE A 27 -23.33 -4.31 -10.09
N LEU A 28 -22.21 -4.15 -10.80
CA LEU A 28 -21.35 -2.97 -10.69
C LEU A 28 -22.11 -1.71 -11.12
N ASP A 29 -22.77 -1.75 -12.27
CA ASP A 29 -23.52 -0.62 -12.83
C ASP A 29 -24.65 -0.19 -11.88
N LYS A 30 -25.36 -1.13 -11.26
CA LYS A 30 -26.45 -0.86 -10.31
C LYS A 30 -25.99 -0.02 -9.11
N PHE A 31 -24.78 -0.27 -8.62
CA PHE A 31 -24.21 0.46 -7.48
C PHE A 31 -23.24 1.58 -7.90
N GLY A 32 -23.10 1.84 -9.21
CA GLY A 32 -22.21 2.88 -9.73
C GLY A 32 -20.73 2.61 -9.45
N LEU A 33 -20.34 1.34 -9.40
CA LEU A 33 -18.97 0.92 -9.10
C LEU A 33 -18.16 0.82 -10.38
N LYS A 34 -16.93 1.35 -10.34
CA LYS A 34 -15.98 1.23 -11.44
C LYS A 34 -15.11 -0.02 -11.22
N PRO A 35 -14.80 -0.78 -12.28
CA PRO A 35 -13.79 -1.83 -12.21
C PRO A 35 -12.42 -1.24 -11.80
N ASN A 36 -11.63 -2.01 -11.04
CA ASN A 36 -10.28 -1.65 -10.58
C ASN A 36 -10.21 -0.33 -9.80
N ASP A 37 -11.20 -0.08 -8.92
CA ASP A 37 -11.29 1.14 -8.11
C ASP A 37 -11.52 0.80 -6.63
N GLN A 38 -11.27 1.77 -5.75
CA GLN A 38 -11.50 1.66 -4.31
C GLN A 38 -12.16 2.95 -3.80
N ILE A 39 -13.30 2.79 -3.13
CA ILE A 39 -14.14 3.91 -2.66
C ILE A 39 -14.57 3.72 -1.20
N LEU A 40 -14.97 4.81 -0.55
CA LEU A 40 -15.75 4.74 0.68
C LEU A 40 -17.23 4.54 0.35
N ALA A 41 -17.91 3.66 1.09
CA ALA A 41 -19.33 3.44 0.93
C ALA A 41 -20.13 4.71 1.27
N GLU A 42 -21.12 5.05 0.43
CA GLU A 42 -22.10 6.10 0.64
C GLU A 42 -23.45 5.46 1.00
N ASP A 43 -24.47 6.26 1.32
CA ASP A 43 -25.82 5.74 1.62
C ASP A 43 -26.38 4.86 0.51
N LYS A 44 -26.11 5.21 -0.77
CA LYS A 44 -26.55 4.41 -1.93
C LYS A 44 -25.91 3.01 -1.99
N HIS A 45 -24.76 2.81 -1.33
CA HIS A 45 -24.05 1.54 -1.30
C HIS A 45 -24.50 0.64 -0.13
N LYS A 46 -25.29 1.12 0.84
CA LYS A 46 -25.68 0.30 2.02
C LYS A 46 -26.41 -0.99 1.64
N ALA A 47 -27.28 -0.95 0.63
CA ALA A 47 -28.01 -2.12 0.17
C ALA A 47 -27.12 -3.18 -0.50
N LEU A 48 -25.92 -2.81 -0.96
CA LEU A 48 -24.97 -3.70 -1.60
C LEU A 48 -24.60 -4.88 -0.69
N PHE A 49 -24.31 -4.61 0.58
CA PHE A 49 -23.83 -5.61 1.54
C PHE A 49 -24.84 -6.74 1.76
N GLU A 50 -26.13 -6.44 1.80
CA GLU A 50 -27.16 -7.48 1.86
C GLU A 50 -27.36 -8.18 0.51
N GLU A 51 -27.28 -7.42 -0.59
CA GLU A 51 -27.58 -7.94 -1.91
C GLU A 51 -26.50 -8.91 -2.42
N ILE A 52 -25.23 -8.62 -2.17
CA ILE A 52 -24.11 -9.49 -2.55
C ILE A 52 -24.20 -10.86 -1.87
N VAL A 53 -24.61 -10.88 -0.59
CA VAL A 53 -24.80 -12.12 0.19
C VAL A 53 -26.01 -12.93 -0.31
N LYS A 54 -27.07 -12.24 -0.74
CA LYS A 54 -28.30 -12.89 -1.23
C LYS A 54 -28.15 -13.45 -2.65
N ARG A 55 -27.41 -12.77 -3.53
CA ARG A 55 -27.34 -13.09 -4.96
C ARG A 55 -26.14 -13.96 -5.33
N ASN A 56 -25.09 -13.97 -4.53
CA ASN A 56 -23.82 -14.57 -4.91
C ASN A 56 -23.34 -15.53 -3.82
N LYS A 57 -22.52 -16.50 -4.22
CA LYS A 57 -21.73 -17.28 -3.27
C LYS A 57 -20.61 -16.37 -2.75
N VAL A 58 -20.78 -15.89 -1.53
CA VAL A 58 -19.79 -15.03 -0.86
C VAL A 58 -18.75 -15.84 -0.10
N GLU A 59 -17.55 -15.30 -0.05
CA GLU A 59 -16.48 -15.73 0.84
C GLU A 59 -16.13 -14.58 1.79
N TYR A 60 -15.79 -14.93 3.03
CA TYR A 60 -15.43 -13.97 4.06
C TYR A 60 -13.95 -14.13 4.40
N HIS A 61 -13.20 -13.06 4.23
CA HIS A 61 -11.76 -13.02 4.48
C HIS A 61 -11.44 -11.94 5.50
N ALA A 62 -10.46 -12.19 6.38
CA ALA A 62 -9.91 -11.11 7.20
C ALA A 62 -9.24 -10.10 6.25
N GLY A 63 -9.61 -8.82 6.36
CA GLY A 63 -9.23 -7.80 5.40
C GLY A 63 -8.75 -6.52 6.07
N GLY A 64 -8.66 -5.47 5.25
CA GLY A 64 -8.09 -4.19 5.65
C GLY A 64 -6.57 -4.16 5.47
N SER A 65 -6.13 -3.18 4.69
CA SER A 65 -4.75 -3.10 4.20
C SER A 65 -3.67 -3.12 5.30
N THR A 66 -3.91 -2.52 6.47
CA THR A 66 -2.97 -2.62 7.62
C THR A 66 -2.88 -4.03 8.17
N GLN A 67 -4.00 -4.75 8.23
CA GLN A 67 -4.03 -6.13 8.73
C GLN A 67 -3.37 -7.08 7.73
N ASN A 68 -3.54 -6.84 6.43
CA ASN A 68 -2.91 -7.63 5.36
C ASN A 68 -1.39 -7.38 5.24
N SER A 69 -0.96 -6.12 5.33
CA SER A 69 0.46 -5.75 5.22
C SER A 69 1.25 -6.04 6.49
N VAL A 70 0.55 -6.14 7.63
CA VAL A 70 1.10 -6.12 8.98
C VAL A 70 2.19 -5.04 9.14
N LYS A 71 1.71 -3.83 9.50
CA LYS A 71 2.44 -2.75 10.22
C LYS A 71 3.07 -1.59 9.40
N ILE A 72 2.22 -0.84 8.70
CA ILE A 72 2.45 0.57 8.33
C ILE A 72 1.21 1.43 8.63
N ALA A 73 1.35 2.76 8.62
CA ALA A 73 0.20 3.66 8.62
C ALA A 73 -0.40 3.71 7.21
N GLN A 74 -1.66 3.32 7.07
CA GLN A 74 -2.35 3.38 5.77
C GLN A 74 -2.97 4.75 5.55
N GLY A 75 -2.93 5.25 4.31
CA GLY A 75 -3.62 6.46 3.87
C GLY A 75 -5.10 6.44 4.24
N PHE A 76 -5.75 5.27 4.21
CA PHE A 76 -7.13 5.11 4.65
C PHE A 76 -7.43 5.58 6.07
N PHE A 77 -6.45 5.59 6.98
CA PHE A 77 -6.70 6.04 8.33
C PHE A 77 -6.77 7.58 8.43
N LEU A 78 -6.39 8.31 7.37
CA LEU A 78 -6.68 9.74 7.24
C LEU A 78 -8.19 10.03 7.16
N THR A 79 -8.99 9.07 6.74
CA THR A 79 -10.44 9.23 6.69
C THR A 79 -11.09 9.08 8.08
N VAL A 80 -10.33 8.58 9.06
CA VAL A 80 -10.82 8.26 10.41
C VAL A 80 -10.22 9.20 11.45
N SER A 81 -8.89 9.28 11.52
CA SER A 81 -8.20 10.12 12.50
C SER A 81 -6.82 10.62 12.01
N PRO A 82 -6.79 11.71 11.22
CA PRO A 82 -5.56 12.41 10.85
C PRO A 82 -4.69 12.78 12.06
N GLU A 83 -5.32 13.19 13.17
CA GLU A 83 -4.62 13.63 14.38
C GLU A 83 -3.80 12.50 15.01
N SER A 84 -4.35 11.27 15.03
CA SER A 84 -3.64 10.11 15.54
C SER A 84 -2.43 9.76 14.68
N ILE A 85 -2.55 9.82 13.34
CA ILE A 85 -1.40 9.56 12.45
C ILE A 85 -0.33 10.61 12.68
N LEU A 86 -0.71 11.88 12.69
CA LEU A 86 0.22 12.98 12.89
C LEU A 86 0.95 12.86 14.23
N LYS A 87 0.26 12.46 15.31
CA LYS A 87 0.86 12.22 16.62
C LYS A 87 1.91 11.11 16.58
N VAL A 88 1.60 9.99 15.94
CA VAL A 88 2.53 8.85 15.79
C VAL A 88 3.72 9.23 14.91
N ALA A 89 3.48 9.91 13.78
CA ALA A 89 4.51 10.32 12.84
C ALA A 89 5.50 11.32 13.46
N LYS A 90 5.00 12.31 14.21
CA LYS A 90 5.82 13.22 15.01
C LYS A 90 6.65 12.47 16.05
N HIS A 91 6.02 11.59 16.82
CA HIS A 91 6.73 10.78 17.81
C HIS A 91 7.86 9.95 17.18
N ALA A 92 7.61 9.31 16.03
CA ALA A 92 8.62 8.55 15.32
C ALA A 92 9.80 9.44 14.88
N SER A 93 9.50 10.57 14.24
CA SER A 93 10.50 11.57 13.83
C SER A 93 11.35 12.08 15.01
N ASP A 94 10.72 12.49 16.11
CA ASP A 94 11.38 13.04 17.30
C ASP A 94 12.30 12.02 17.98
N ASN A 95 11.97 10.73 17.86
CA ASN A 95 12.73 9.62 18.44
C ASN A 95 13.60 8.88 17.42
N ASN A 96 13.79 9.45 16.23
CA ASN A 96 14.58 8.87 15.13
C ASN A 96 14.17 7.43 14.75
N LYS A 97 12.89 7.11 14.87
CA LYS A 97 12.28 5.86 14.40
C LYS A 97 11.78 6.03 12.96
N ILE A 98 11.71 4.92 12.22
CA ILE A 98 11.20 4.92 10.85
C ILE A 98 9.67 5.01 10.88
N PHE A 99 9.11 5.96 10.15
CA PHE A 99 7.68 6.05 9.88
C PHE A 99 7.39 5.74 8.41
N CYS A 100 6.63 4.66 8.17
CA CYS A 100 6.22 4.22 6.86
C CYS A 100 4.75 4.55 6.60
N MET A 101 4.43 4.95 5.38
CA MET A 101 3.06 5.24 4.94
C MET A 101 2.81 4.70 3.53
N ASN A 102 1.56 4.33 3.23
CA ASN A 102 1.11 4.00 1.89
C ASN A 102 0.04 5.00 1.44
N LEU A 103 0.05 5.39 0.16
CA LEU A 103 -0.95 6.26 -0.45
C LEU A 103 -2.35 5.61 -0.46
N SER A 104 -2.39 4.28 -0.53
CA SER A 104 -3.54 3.38 -0.36
C SER A 104 -4.61 3.44 -1.45
N ALA A 105 -5.01 4.63 -1.92
CA ALA A 105 -5.94 4.79 -3.02
C ALA A 105 -5.90 6.21 -3.61
N PRO A 106 -6.28 6.39 -4.89
CA PRO A 106 -6.35 7.71 -5.53
C PRO A 106 -7.17 8.75 -4.77
N PHE A 107 -8.28 8.34 -4.17
CA PHE A 107 -9.18 9.25 -3.46
C PHE A 107 -8.53 9.90 -2.22
N ILE A 108 -7.49 9.28 -1.64
CA ILE A 108 -6.73 9.85 -0.53
C ILE A 108 -6.01 11.12 -0.98
N SER A 109 -5.32 11.07 -2.12
CA SER A 109 -4.67 12.25 -2.70
C SER A 109 -5.68 13.30 -3.14
N GLN A 110 -6.84 12.90 -3.68
CA GLN A 110 -7.87 13.82 -4.19
C GLN A 110 -8.62 14.57 -3.08
N PHE A 111 -9.04 13.87 -2.04
CA PHE A 111 -9.96 14.41 -1.04
C PHE A 111 -9.33 14.63 0.34
N PHE A 112 -8.17 14.01 0.61
CA PHE A 112 -7.44 14.11 1.87
C PHE A 112 -6.03 14.67 1.70
N LYS A 113 -5.80 15.44 0.63
CA LYS A 113 -4.53 16.12 0.33
C LYS A 113 -3.97 16.90 1.52
N GLU A 114 -4.80 17.72 2.16
CA GLU A 114 -4.35 18.54 3.29
C GLU A 114 -3.83 17.69 4.47
N PRO A 115 -4.61 16.72 5.00
CA PRO A 115 -4.10 15.74 5.96
C PRO A 115 -2.84 14.99 5.51
N LEU A 116 -2.81 14.50 4.27
CA LEU A 116 -1.67 13.78 3.71
C LEU A 116 -0.40 14.65 3.74
N MET A 117 -0.50 15.90 3.30
CA MET A 117 0.63 16.84 3.25
C MET A 117 1.06 17.34 4.63
N MET A 118 0.17 17.35 5.63
CA MET A 118 0.58 17.60 7.02
C MET A 118 1.47 16.48 7.59
N ILE A 119 1.29 15.25 7.14
CA ILE A 119 2.04 14.07 7.62
C ILE A 119 3.31 13.83 6.79
N MET A 120 3.30 14.19 5.51
CA MET A 120 4.40 13.94 4.56
C MET A 120 5.80 14.33 5.07
N PRO A 121 6.01 15.44 5.83
CA PRO A 121 7.31 15.78 6.40
C PRO A 121 7.91 14.72 7.33
N TYR A 122 7.07 13.87 7.92
CA TYR A 122 7.48 12.84 8.88
C TYR A 122 7.60 11.45 8.24
N VAL A 123 7.23 11.29 6.97
CA VAL A 123 7.29 10.01 6.26
C VAL A 123 8.72 9.72 5.81
N ASP A 124 9.28 8.63 6.32
CA ASP A 124 10.59 8.11 5.94
C ASP A 124 10.50 7.18 4.72
N ILE A 125 9.47 6.34 4.64
CA ILE A 125 9.22 5.44 3.50
C ILE A 125 7.78 5.62 3.03
N LEU A 126 7.61 6.02 1.77
CA LEU A 126 6.30 6.13 1.13
C LEU A 126 6.11 5.01 0.11
N PHE A 127 5.03 4.27 0.23
CA PHE A 127 4.58 3.27 -0.73
C PHE A 127 3.38 3.78 -1.54
N GLY A 128 3.23 3.26 -2.75
CA GLY A 128 2.03 3.39 -3.57
C GLY A 128 2.16 2.60 -4.86
N ASN A 129 1.10 2.58 -5.66
CA ASN A 129 1.15 2.07 -7.04
C ASN A 129 1.19 3.22 -8.07
N GLU A 130 1.31 2.89 -9.34
CA GLU A 130 1.37 3.83 -10.46
C GLU A 130 0.15 4.77 -10.52
N THR A 131 -1.04 4.25 -10.21
CA THR A 131 -2.29 5.04 -10.28
C THR A 131 -2.36 6.04 -9.13
N GLU A 132 -1.98 5.60 -7.93
CA GLU A 132 -1.88 6.45 -6.74
C GLU A 132 -0.79 7.51 -6.89
N ALA A 133 0.37 7.14 -7.43
CA ALA A 133 1.48 8.05 -7.69
C ALA A 133 1.12 9.12 -8.72
N ALA A 134 0.49 8.73 -9.85
CA ALA A 134 0.01 9.67 -10.85
C ALA A 134 -1.06 10.63 -10.27
N THR A 135 -1.97 10.10 -9.45
CA THR A 135 -2.97 10.94 -8.77
C THR A 135 -2.32 11.91 -7.79
N PHE A 136 -1.36 11.45 -6.98
CA PHE A 136 -0.61 12.29 -6.05
C PHE A 136 0.16 13.39 -6.78
N ALA A 137 0.84 13.04 -7.87
CA ALA A 137 1.55 13.98 -8.74
C ALA A 137 0.62 15.07 -9.28
N LYS A 138 -0.52 14.68 -9.85
CA LYS A 138 -1.53 15.60 -10.35
C LYS A 138 -2.04 16.55 -9.27
N GLU A 139 -2.40 16.03 -8.10
CA GLU A 139 -2.92 16.84 -7.00
C GLU A 139 -1.87 17.80 -6.42
N LEU A 140 -0.58 17.47 -6.53
CA LEU A 140 0.52 18.37 -6.16
C LEU A 140 0.98 19.30 -7.28
N GLY A 141 0.42 19.17 -8.50
CA GLY A 141 0.85 19.95 -9.65
C GLY A 141 2.25 19.57 -10.14
N PHE A 142 2.65 18.31 -9.98
CA PHE A 142 3.82 17.78 -10.68
C PHE A 142 3.43 17.64 -12.16
N GLU A 143 4.02 18.47 -13.01
CA GLU A 143 3.74 18.51 -14.45
C GLU A 143 4.40 17.33 -15.20
N THR A 144 4.16 16.09 -14.76
CA THR A 144 4.76 14.88 -15.32
C THR A 144 3.90 13.65 -15.00
N ASP A 145 3.88 12.70 -15.94
CA ASP A 145 3.29 11.36 -15.77
C ASP A 145 4.39 10.28 -15.67
N ASP A 146 5.67 10.66 -15.72
CA ASP A 146 6.78 9.72 -15.60
C ASP A 146 6.97 9.29 -14.14
N ILE A 147 6.81 8.00 -13.88
CA ILE A 147 6.84 7.44 -12.52
C ILE A 147 8.17 7.70 -11.79
N ALA A 148 9.29 7.72 -12.52
CA ALA A 148 10.60 7.96 -11.95
C ALA A 148 10.76 9.43 -11.55
N GLU A 149 10.28 10.36 -12.38
CA GLU A 149 10.22 11.78 -12.07
C GLU A 149 9.26 12.08 -10.91
N ILE A 150 8.09 11.43 -10.87
CA ILE A 150 7.13 11.52 -9.76
C ILE A 150 7.80 11.04 -8.46
N ALA A 151 8.48 9.89 -8.49
CA ALA A 151 9.18 9.37 -7.32
C ALA A 151 10.31 10.31 -6.85
N GLN A 152 11.06 10.92 -7.78
CA GLN A 152 12.12 11.87 -7.47
C GLN A 152 11.57 13.18 -6.87
N LYS A 153 10.51 13.75 -7.44
CA LYS A 153 9.85 14.94 -6.87
C LYS A 153 9.26 14.64 -5.48
N THR A 154 8.68 13.46 -5.30
CA THR A 154 8.10 13.02 -4.01
C THR A 154 9.18 12.84 -2.94
N GLN A 155 10.33 12.26 -3.31
CA GLN A 155 11.49 12.15 -2.42
C GLN A 155 11.95 13.52 -1.92
N ASN A 156 11.93 14.53 -2.80
CA ASN A 156 12.38 15.90 -2.53
C ASN A 156 11.39 16.79 -1.76
N LEU A 157 10.19 16.27 -1.42
CA LEU A 157 9.27 17.00 -0.56
C LEU A 157 9.92 17.34 0.80
N PRO A 158 9.48 18.42 1.49
CA PRO A 158 10.02 18.80 2.78
C PRO A 158 10.05 17.62 3.77
N LYS A 159 11.11 17.51 4.58
CA LYS A 159 11.29 16.44 5.57
C LYS A 159 11.75 17.00 6.90
N ALA A 160 11.10 16.60 7.99
CA ALA A 160 11.36 17.09 9.34
C ALA A 160 12.63 16.46 9.93
N ASN A 161 12.77 15.14 9.88
CA ASN A 161 13.99 14.46 10.32
C ASN A 161 15.02 14.35 9.20
N ALA A 162 15.96 15.30 9.15
CA ALA A 162 17.03 15.35 8.16
C ALA A 162 18.13 14.28 8.33
N LYS A 163 18.11 13.48 9.43
CA LYS A 163 19.10 12.40 9.64
C LYS A 163 18.92 11.22 8.69
N ARG A 164 17.78 11.15 8.02
CA ARG A 164 17.43 10.09 7.07
C ARG A 164 16.83 10.72 5.82
N GLN A 165 17.26 10.24 4.66
CA GLN A 165 16.60 10.57 3.40
C GLN A 165 15.24 9.87 3.34
N ARG A 166 14.28 10.48 2.63
CA ARG A 166 13.03 9.80 2.30
C ARG A 166 13.31 8.72 1.25
N VAL A 167 12.68 7.58 1.42
CA VAL A 167 12.57 6.52 0.43
C VAL A 167 11.17 6.56 -0.16
N VAL A 168 11.07 6.50 -1.48
CA VAL A 168 9.79 6.34 -2.19
C VAL A 168 9.86 5.02 -2.93
N VAL A 169 8.80 4.22 -2.87
CA VAL A 169 8.70 2.93 -3.55
C VAL A 169 7.34 2.86 -4.25
N PHE A 170 7.35 2.85 -5.58
CA PHE A 170 6.15 2.74 -6.39
C PHE A 170 6.14 1.46 -7.22
N THR A 171 5.14 0.61 -6.98
CA THR A 171 4.91 -0.62 -7.76
C THR A 171 4.14 -0.31 -9.04
N GLN A 172 4.28 -1.15 -10.08
CA GLN A 172 3.66 -0.95 -11.39
C GLN A 172 3.02 -2.23 -11.95
N GLY A 173 2.36 -3.01 -11.08
CA GLY A 173 1.83 -4.32 -11.43
C GLY A 173 2.93 -5.28 -11.92
N LYS A 174 2.97 -5.53 -13.23
CA LYS A 174 3.96 -6.40 -13.88
C LYS A 174 5.25 -5.66 -14.27
N ASP A 175 5.21 -4.34 -14.36
CA ASP A 175 6.35 -3.53 -14.76
C ASP A 175 7.25 -3.25 -13.54
N ASP A 176 8.49 -2.83 -13.80
CA ASP A 176 9.51 -2.61 -12.79
C ASP A 176 9.03 -1.72 -11.64
N THR A 177 9.34 -2.10 -10.40
CA THR A 177 9.11 -1.23 -9.24
C THR A 177 10.15 -0.12 -9.22
N VAL A 178 9.70 1.12 -9.04
CA VAL A 178 10.56 2.30 -8.95
C VAL A 178 10.86 2.55 -7.48
N ALA A 179 12.13 2.73 -7.12
CA ALA A 179 12.48 3.22 -5.79
C ALA A 179 13.53 4.33 -5.82
N THR A 180 13.43 5.26 -4.88
CA THR A 180 14.34 6.39 -4.76
C THR A 180 14.95 6.50 -3.36
N VAL A 181 16.22 6.91 -3.29
CA VAL A 181 16.90 7.32 -2.06
C VAL A 181 17.82 8.50 -2.37
N GLY A 182 17.46 9.69 -1.88
CA GLY A 182 18.12 10.92 -2.31
C GLY A 182 18.01 11.10 -3.84
N GLU A 183 19.09 11.48 -4.51
CA GLU A 183 19.10 11.71 -5.97
C GLU A 183 19.05 10.44 -6.84
N ARG A 184 19.15 9.25 -6.23
CA ARG A 184 19.20 8.00 -6.99
C ARG A 184 17.80 7.43 -7.19
N VAL A 185 17.39 7.30 -8.44
CA VAL A 185 16.26 6.47 -8.88
C VAL A 185 16.77 5.11 -9.35
N THR A 186 16.12 4.03 -8.94
CA THR A 186 16.45 2.65 -9.37
C THR A 186 15.17 1.91 -9.74
N MET A 187 15.22 1.17 -10.85
CA MET A 187 14.16 0.29 -11.31
C MET A 187 14.49 -1.14 -10.89
N PHE A 188 13.51 -1.84 -10.34
CA PHE A 188 13.64 -3.22 -9.86
C PHE A 188 12.67 -4.11 -10.64
N PRO A 189 13.18 -5.00 -11.51
CA PRO A 189 12.35 -5.94 -12.26
C PRO A 189 11.51 -6.82 -11.33
N VAL A 190 10.23 -6.97 -11.66
CA VAL A 190 9.34 -7.89 -10.96
C VAL A 190 9.63 -9.32 -11.40
N LEU A 191 9.40 -10.29 -10.51
CA LEU A 191 9.53 -11.71 -10.84
C LEU A 191 8.49 -12.12 -11.90
N ASP A 192 8.97 -12.66 -13.02
CA ASP A 192 8.12 -13.20 -14.07
C ASP A 192 7.15 -14.27 -13.53
N ILE A 193 5.92 -14.23 -14.02
CA ILE A 193 4.86 -15.18 -13.69
C ILE A 193 4.03 -15.50 -14.93
N ASP A 194 3.66 -16.76 -15.10
CA ASP A 194 2.68 -17.15 -16.12
C ASP A 194 1.32 -16.52 -15.75
N GLN A 195 0.69 -15.85 -16.71
CA GLN A 195 -0.61 -15.21 -16.50
C GLN A 195 -1.70 -16.22 -16.10
N ASN A 196 -1.55 -17.50 -16.47
CA ASN A 196 -2.46 -18.57 -16.07
C ASN A 196 -2.33 -18.96 -14.59
N ASP A 197 -1.21 -18.62 -13.94
CA ASP A 197 -1.00 -18.85 -12.51
C ASP A 197 -1.55 -17.72 -11.65
N ILE A 198 -1.97 -16.59 -12.24
CA ILE A 198 -2.58 -15.48 -11.53
C ILE A 198 -4.04 -15.83 -11.23
N VAL A 199 -4.37 -15.91 -9.95
CA VAL A 199 -5.70 -16.25 -9.44
C VAL A 199 -6.44 -15.01 -8.97
N ASP A 200 -5.77 -14.14 -8.21
CA ASP A 200 -6.36 -12.93 -7.62
C ASP A 200 -5.27 -11.86 -7.44
N THR A 201 -5.47 -10.66 -7.97
CA THR A 201 -4.52 -9.56 -7.80
C THR A 201 -4.77 -8.74 -6.53
N ASN A 202 -5.86 -9.02 -5.81
CA ASN A 202 -6.21 -8.30 -4.59
C ASN A 202 -5.17 -8.55 -3.49
N GLY A 203 -4.80 -7.49 -2.77
CA GLY A 203 -3.80 -7.56 -1.71
C GLY A 203 -2.35 -7.73 -2.17
N ALA A 204 -2.06 -7.72 -3.48
CA ALA A 204 -0.67 -7.81 -3.97
C ALA A 204 0.22 -6.67 -3.43
N GLY A 205 -0.30 -5.44 -3.38
CA GLY A 205 0.39 -4.29 -2.81
C GLY A 205 0.61 -4.42 -1.29
N ASP A 206 -0.37 -4.97 -0.57
CA ASP A 206 -0.24 -5.23 0.87
C ASP A 206 0.83 -6.29 1.15
N ALA A 207 0.83 -7.37 0.35
CA ALA A 207 1.81 -8.44 0.42
C ALA A 207 3.22 -7.94 0.10
N PHE A 208 3.35 -7.06 -0.92
CA PHE A 208 4.61 -6.41 -1.23
C PHE A 208 5.15 -5.62 -0.04
N VAL A 209 4.32 -4.78 0.58
CA VAL A 209 4.70 -4.02 1.77
C VAL A 209 5.08 -4.96 2.93
N GLY A 210 4.32 -6.02 3.16
CA GLY A 210 4.63 -7.00 4.21
C GLY A 210 5.98 -7.68 4.02
N GLY A 211 6.28 -8.12 2.79
CA GLY A 211 7.58 -8.68 2.42
C GLY A 211 8.71 -7.66 2.63
N PHE A 212 8.51 -6.42 2.17
CA PHE A 212 9.47 -5.33 2.34
C PHE A 212 9.79 -5.08 3.82
N LEU A 213 8.77 -4.93 4.66
CA LEU A 213 8.95 -4.67 6.09
C LEU A 213 9.62 -5.82 6.81
N SER A 214 9.35 -7.07 6.39
CA SER A 214 9.97 -8.26 6.99
C SER A 214 11.50 -8.25 6.83
N ALA A 215 11.99 -7.76 5.70
CA ALA A 215 13.41 -7.58 5.44
C ALA A 215 13.96 -6.31 6.13
N LEU A 216 13.19 -5.22 6.14
CA LEU A 216 13.58 -3.95 6.76
C LEU A 216 13.87 -4.10 8.26
N VAL A 217 13.04 -4.84 9.00
CA VAL A 217 13.25 -5.06 10.45
C VAL A 217 14.43 -5.94 10.78
N GLN A 218 14.93 -6.68 9.80
CA GLN A 218 16.16 -7.46 9.89
C GLN A 218 17.38 -6.65 9.39
N GLU A 219 17.19 -5.34 9.19
CA GLU A 219 18.24 -4.39 8.77
C GLU A 219 18.86 -4.72 7.40
N HIS A 220 18.11 -5.41 6.53
CA HIS A 220 18.53 -5.64 5.16
C HIS A 220 18.56 -4.35 4.33
N ALA A 221 19.35 -4.36 3.26
CA ALA A 221 19.43 -3.24 2.32
C ALA A 221 18.10 -3.07 1.54
N LEU A 222 17.90 -1.88 0.96
CA LEU A 222 16.68 -1.54 0.20
C LEU A 222 16.38 -2.55 -0.91
N GLU A 223 17.40 -2.99 -1.65
CA GLU A 223 17.27 -3.98 -2.73
C GLU A 223 16.70 -5.31 -2.22
N GLU A 224 17.21 -5.81 -1.09
CA GLU A 224 16.68 -7.02 -0.46
C GLU A 224 15.26 -6.83 0.08
N CYS A 225 14.93 -5.62 0.56
CA CYS A 225 13.55 -5.30 0.96
C CYS A 225 12.59 -5.33 -0.23
N ILE A 226 12.99 -4.76 -1.37
CA ILE A 226 12.17 -4.80 -2.60
C ILE A 226 12.03 -6.24 -3.10
N ARG A 227 13.12 -7.01 -3.10
CA ARG A 227 13.12 -8.43 -3.49
C ARG A 227 12.18 -9.27 -2.62
N ALA A 228 12.18 -9.05 -1.30
CA ALA A 228 11.26 -9.69 -0.37
C ALA A 228 9.80 -9.28 -0.65
N GLY A 229 9.56 -8.00 -0.96
CA GLY A 229 8.25 -7.53 -1.39
C GLY A 229 7.76 -8.19 -2.67
N HIS A 230 8.59 -8.25 -3.71
CA HIS A 230 8.25 -8.93 -4.97
C HIS A 230 7.94 -10.40 -4.76
N TYR A 231 8.74 -11.09 -3.94
CA TYR A 231 8.48 -12.49 -3.59
C TYR A 231 7.10 -12.64 -2.92
N SER A 232 6.81 -11.84 -1.89
CA SER A 232 5.54 -11.92 -1.17
C SER A 232 4.34 -11.62 -2.07
N ALA A 233 4.42 -10.60 -2.92
CA ALA A 233 3.37 -10.31 -3.90
C ALA A 233 3.19 -11.45 -4.90
N ASN A 234 4.29 -12.01 -5.43
CA ASN A 234 4.26 -13.12 -6.39
C ASN A 234 3.64 -14.40 -5.80
N VAL A 235 3.79 -14.64 -4.50
CA VAL A 235 3.11 -15.74 -3.79
C VAL A 235 1.62 -15.47 -3.65
N ILE A 236 1.22 -14.26 -3.26
CA ILE A 236 -0.19 -13.93 -3.00
C ILE A 236 -1.02 -13.94 -4.27
N ILE A 237 -0.50 -13.44 -5.39
CA ILE A 237 -1.30 -13.38 -6.62
C ILE A 237 -1.70 -14.74 -7.20
N ARG A 238 -1.07 -15.83 -6.73
CA ARG A 238 -1.34 -17.21 -7.13
C ARG A 238 -2.45 -17.87 -6.29
N ARG A 239 -3.08 -17.12 -5.39
CA ARG A 239 -4.01 -17.63 -4.39
C ARG A 239 -5.18 -16.67 -4.27
N VAL A 240 -6.33 -17.16 -3.80
CA VAL A 240 -7.49 -16.31 -3.53
C VAL A 240 -7.24 -15.50 -2.25
N GLY A 241 -7.43 -14.19 -2.33
CA GLY A 241 -7.21 -13.26 -1.22
C GLY A 241 -5.78 -13.24 -0.68
N CYS A 242 -5.58 -12.59 0.47
CA CYS A 242 -4.27 -12.47 1.12
C CYS A 242 -3.93 -13.74 1.95
N THR A 243 -3.69 -14.87 1.27
CA THR A 243 -3.41 -16.17 1.92
C THR A 243 -1.99 -16.67 1.65
N PHE A 244 -1.30 -17.16 2.68
CA PHE A 244 0.12 -17.56 2.59
C PHE A 244 0.30 -19.08 2.75
N PRO A 245 1.37 -19.68 2.18
CA PRO A 245 1.79 -21.04 2.53
C PRO A 245 2.27 -21.09 4.00
N GLU A 246 2.34 -22.30 4.56
CA GLU A 246 2.77 -22.51 5.96
C GLU A 246 4.17 -21.95 6.23
N LYS A 247 5.06 -21.99 5.24
CA LYS A 247 6.43 -21.45 5.32
C LYS A 247 6.80 -20.70 4.04
N PRO A 248 7.56 -19.59 4.15
CA PRO A 248 8.11 -18.92 2.99
C PRO A 248 9.28 -19.71 2.40
N GLU A 249 9.36 -19.73 1.08
CA GLU A 249 10.48 -20.22 0.26
C GLU A 249 11.26 -19.02 -0.32
N PHE A 250 11.72 -18.13 0.58
CA PHE A 250 12.54 -16.97 0.25
C PHE A 250 13.97 -17.21 0.76
N HIS A 251 14.95 -17.04 -0.12
CA HIS A 251 16.38 -17.29 0.14
C HIS A 251 17.21 -16.09 -0.29
#